data_AF-A0A822BU09-F1
#
_entry.id   AF-A0A822BU09-F1
#
_cell.length_a   1.000
_cell.length_b   1.000
_cell.length_c   1.000
_cell.angle_alpha   90.00
_cell.angle_beta   90.00
_cell.angle_gamma   90.00
#
_symmetry.space_group_name_H-M   'P 1'
#
loop_
_entity.id
_entity.type
_entity.pdbx_description
1 polymer ?
#
loop_
_entity_poly.entity_id
_entity_poly.type
_entity_poly.pdbx_seq_one_letter_code
_entity_poly.pdbx_strand_id
1 'polypeptide(L)' 'LSQGEYVAPEKIEDVYARSRFISQLFVYDNSFESFLIAIVILNDDYVKQWA' A
#
# COMPACT_ATOMS: atom_id res chain seq x y z
N LEU A 1 3.06 -10.60 11.56
CA LEU A 1 4.43 -10.42 12.09
C LEU A 1 4.75 -11.43 13.22
N SER A 2 4.57 -12.73 12.99
CA SER A 2 4.79 -13.76 14.01
C SER A 2 6.18 -14.44 13.92
N GLN A 3 7.10 -13.90 13.11
CA GLN A 3 8.39 -14.53 12.74
C GLN A 3 9.64 -13.62 12.90
N GLY A 4 9.51 -12.42 13.48
CA GLY A 4 10.66 -11.51 13.67
C GLY A 4 11.12 -10.72 12.43
N GLU A 5 10.37 -10.77 11.33
CA GLU A 5 10.61 -9.92 10.16
C GLU A 5 10.02 -8.53 10.37
N TYR A 6 10.85 -7.49 10.43
CA TYR A 6 10.38 -6.10 10.44
C TYR A 6 10.04 -5.68 9.01
N VAL A 7 8.76 -5.41 8.76
CA VAL A 7 8.32 -4.79 7.50
C VAL A 7 8.15 -3.30 7.75
N ALA A 8 8.93 -2.48 7.07
CA ALA A 8 8.76 -1.02 7.11
C ALA A 8 7.58 -0.64 6.20
N PRO A 9 6.42 -0.21 6.74
CA PRO A 9 5.26 0.16 5.92
C PRO A 9 5.59 1.28 4.92
N GLU A 10 6.43 2.24 5.31
CA GLU A 10 6.91 3.33 4.45
C GLU A 10 7.62 2.84 3.19
N LYS A 11 8.34 1.72 3.26
CA LYS A 11 9.05 1.15 2.11
C LYS A 11 8.07 0.53 1.11
N ILE A 12 6.97 -0.03 1.60
CA ILE A 12 5.87 -0.53 0.76
C ILE A 12 5.15 0.65 0.12
N GLU A 13 4.85 1.68 0.92
CA GLU A 13 4.25 2.93 0.43
C GLU A 13 5.07 3.57 -0.69
N ASP A 14 6.39 3.70 -0.51
CA ASP A 14 7.26 4.30 -1.53
C ASP A 14 7.32 3.51 -2.83
N VAL A 15 7.25 2.16 -2.76
CA VAL A 15 7.24 1.32 -3.96
C VAL A 15 5.93 1.49 -4.73
N TYR A 16 4.79 1.46 -4.03
CA TYR A 16 3.48 1.58 -4.67
C TYR A 16 3.16 3.02 -5.09
N ALA A 17 3.70 4.03 -4.42
CA ALA A 17 3.58 5.44 -4.81
C ALA A 17 4.20 5.75 -6.18
N ARG A 18 5.13 4.91 -6.67
CA ARG A 18 5.69 5.03 -8.03
C ARG A 18 4.70 4.62 -9.12
N SER A 19 3.58 3.98 -8.76
CA SER A 19 2.54 3.61 -9.70
C SER A 19 1.72 4.84 -10.10
N ARG A 20 1.61 5.11 -11.40
CA ARG A 20 0.73 6.15 -11.96
C ARG A 20 -0.75 5.98 -11.60
N PHE A 21 -1.16 4.77 -11.18
CA PHE A 21 -2.53 4.48 -10.79
C PHE A 21 -2.84 4.81 -9.34
N ILE A 22 -1.83 5.01 -8.49
CA ILE A 22 -2.00 5.21 -7.05
C ILE A 22 -1.75 6.69 -6.74
N SER A 23 -2.74 7.34 -6.15
CA SER A 23 -2.66 8.73 -5.69
C SER A 23 -2.15 8.81 -4.25
N GLN A 24 -2.67 7.96 -3.37
CA GLN A 24 -2.25 7.87 -1.97
C GLN A 24 -2.33 6.42 -1.49
N LEU A 25 -1.39 6.01 -0.64
CA LEU A 25 -1.38 4.71 0.01
C LEU A 25 -1.18 4.89 1.50
N PHE A 26 -1.90 4.12 2.31
CA PHE A 26 -1.68 4.00 3.74
C PHE A 26 -1.64 2.53 4.13
N VAL A 27 -0.51 2.07 4.64
CA VAL A 27 -0.31 0.69 5.08
C VAL A 27 -0.55 0.59 6.58
N TYR A 28 -1.54 -0.22 6.95
CA TYR A 28 -1.82 -0.58 8.33
C TYR A 28 -1.14 -1.90 8.70
N ASP A 29 -0.39 -1.85 9.78
CA ASP A 29 0.30 -2.99 10.37
C ASP A 29 -0.32 -3.35 11.72
N ASN A 30 -0.64 -4.62 11.90
CA ASN A 30 -1.01 -5.19 13.19
C ASN A 30 -0.11 -6.38 13.52
N SER A 31 0.62 -6.30 14.64
CA SER A 31 1.56 -7.34 15.06
C SER A 31 0.90 -8.69 15.36
N PHE A 32 -0.40 -8.70 15.66
CA PHE A 32 -1.16 -9.92 15.90
C PHE A 32 -1.59 -10.64 14.61
N GLU A 33 -1.57 -9.96 13.47
CA GLU A 33 -1.95 -10.52 12.18
C GLU A 33 -0.72 -10.95 11.39
N SER A 34 -0.87 -12.00 10.58
CA SER A 34 0.21 -12.48 9.70
C SER A 34 0.17 -11.86 8.30
N PHE A 35 -0.63 -10.81 8.12
CA PHE A 35 -0.80 -10.08 6.87
C PHE A 35 -0.85 -8.58 7.12
N LEU A 36 -0.57 -7.81 6.07
CA LEU A 36 -0.68 -6.35 6.08
C LEU A 36 -1.98 -5.94 5.37
N ILE A 37 -2.60 -4.88 5.85
CA ILE A 37 -3.76 -4.27 5.20
C ILE A 37 -3.32 -2.90 4.68
N ALA A 38 -3.75 -2.49 3.50
CA ALA A 38 -3.50 -1.15 2.99
C ALA A 38 -4.76 -0.51 2.43
N ILE A 39 -4.89 0.79 2.64
CA ILE A 39 -5.92 1.64 2.04
C ILE A 39 -5.28 2.38 0.88
N VAL A 40 -5.84 2.23 -0.32
CA VAL A 40 -5.29 2.80 -1.57
C VAL A 40 -6.30 3.77 -2.16
N ILE A 41 -5.88 4.99 -2.44
CA ILE A 41 -6.62 5.97 -3.24
C ILE A 41 -6.06 5.90 -4.66
N LEU A 42 -6.90 5.59 -5.63
CA LEU A 42 -6.49 5.53 -7.03
C LEU A 42 -6.55 6.91 -7.69
N ASN A 43 -5.76 7.09 -8.76
CA ASN A 43 -5.78 8.31 -9.55
C ASN A 43 -6.91 8.25 -10.59
N ASP A 44 -7.91 9.13 -10.41
CA ASP A 44 -9.09 9.26 -11.27
C ASP A 44 -8.76 9.43 -12.76
N ASP A 45 -7.70 10.17 -13.09
CA ASP A 45 -7.30 10.44 -14.49
C ASP A 45 -6.85 9.17 -15.21
N TYR A 46 -6.13 8.28 -14.49
CA TYR A 46 -5.64 7.03 -15.05
C TYR A 46 -6.68 5.91 -14.99
N VAL A 47 -7.54 5.90 -13.96
CA VAL A 47 -8.60 4.90 -13.82
C VAL A 47 -9.69 5.12 -14.86
N LYS A 48 -10.09 6.37 -15.15
CA LYS A 48 -11.10 6.68 -16.17
C LYS A 48 -10.67 6.32 -17.58
N GLN A 49 -9.37 6.34 -17.89
CA GLN A 49 -8.86 5.91 -19.20
C GLN A 49 -8.89 4.39 -19.39
N TRP A 50 -9.05 3.63 -18.32
CA TRP A 50 -9.10 2.17 -18.37
C TRP A 50 -10.54 1.63 -18.46
N ALA A 51 -11.55 2.47 -18.22
CA ALA A 51 -12.98 2.14 -18.21
C ALA A 51 -13.68 2.47 -19.54
#